data_AF-A0A7S2NSZ1-F1
#
_entry.id   AF-A0A7S2NSZ1-F1
#
_cell.length_a   1.000
_cell.length_b   1.000
_cell.length_c   1.000
_cell.angle_alpha   90.00
_cell.angle_beta   90.00
_cell.angle_gamma   90.00
#
_symmetry.space_group_name_H-M   'P 1'
#
loop_
_entity.id
_entity.type
_entity.pdbx_description
1 polymer ?
#
loop_
_entity_poly.entity_id
_entity_poly.type
_entity_poly.pdbx_seq_one_letter_code
_entity_poly.pdbx_strand_id
1 'polypeptide(L)'
;MEGAADLVLADGWRFIHGGDTVDKGGAVGGSIRVVRTLVRLKRKYPSRVVLLLGNRDINKMRFTSEMQSSSKYFRRENVTPPPWVKVSPDLYLRRILAKSQSESSGVEVKPEDIGEEAIARADTLPARMRYLFKETMGADGQFERLKAEIALLKEAASTTAESSSGSSKGGRPSTPRTHPKVTDDEVVKHIIGSVLPGGYMRELLQVGQLGFIHHDIIFVHGGLVGGPWKGSDDPEHADHDCFGYVPGMVGERINDAVTWIERLNGWKQAQLEDWHRTPFWHAPNTPGDPPSRGGDALMAYVAPGCLPSVVMGRHLDKRGMPELMPQHLVSKLNACGITKLAVGHTPHGNAPTLLKTGAADGQGAGIVVVMADTSYSDMKTSDQRGAAVSEVIFSSDGSVHVHGKLQDERKIAFSMQGDGTENMGVGLPAFTLPAAPATSPSA
;
A
#
# COMPACT_ATOMS: atom_id res chain seq x y z
N MET A 1 -22.20 -10.57 2.27
CA MET A 1 -21.98 -9.82 1.02
C MET A 1 -20.55 -9.23 0.91
N GLU A 2 -19.61 -9.57 1.80
CA GLU A 2 -18.36 -8.81 1.92
C GLU A 2 -17.14 -9.40 1.21
N GLY A 3 -17.14 -10.68 0.83
CA GLY A 3 -15.95 -11.31 0.22
C GLY A 3 -14.75 -11.47 1.16
N ALA A 4 -14.87 -11.05 2.42
CA ALA A 4 -13.86 -11.25 3.45
C ALA A 4 -13.80 -12.73 3.88
N ALA A 5 -12.60 -13.26 4.05
CA ALA A 5 -12.41 -14.54 4.73
C ALA A 5 -12.59 -14.37 6.25
N ASP A 6 -13.10 -15.41 6.91
CA ASP A 6 -13.11 -15.47 8.37
C ASP A 6 -11.85 -16.18 8.86
N LEU A 7 -10.84 -15.38 9.19
CA LEU A 7 -9.55 -15.88 9.68
C LEU A 7 -9.57 -15.96 11.21
N VAL A 8 -8.85 -16.96 11.74
CA VAL A 8 -8.61 -17.15 13.17
C VAL A 8 -7.10 -17.05 13.40
N LEU A 9 -6.70 -16.20 14.34
CA LEU A 9 -5.30 -16.08 14.72
C LEU A 9 -5.03 -17.00 15.91
N ALA A 10 -4.10 -17.93 15.76
CA ALA A 10 -3.71 -18.88 16.82
C ALA A 10 -3.18 -18.14 18.05
N ASP A 11 -3.47 -18.65 19.25
CA ASP A 11 -3.05 -18.01 20.50
C ASP A 11 -1.54 -17.93 20.64
N GLY A 12 -1.07 -16.85 21.28
CA GLY A 12 0.35 -16.51 21.35
C GLY A 12 0.91 -15.84 20.09
N TRP A 13 0.18 -15.84 18.96
CA TRP A 13 0.66 -15.25 17.72
C TRP A 13 0.18 -13.82 17.49
N ARG A 14 1.09 -13.02 16.92
CA ARG A 14 0.81 -11.69 16.35
C ARG A 14 0.98 -11.76 14.83
N PHE A 15 0.06 -11.17 14.10
CA PHE A 15 0.11 -11.07 12.64
C PHE A 15 0.45 -9.63 12.21
N ILE A 16 1.44 -9.48 11.35
CA ILE A 16 1.87 -8.19 10.80
C ILE A 16 1.78 -8.26 9.27
N HIS A 17 0.96 -7.40 8.67
CA HIS A 17 0.92 -7.21 7.22
C HIS A 17 1.87 -6.06 6.82
N GLY A 18 2.77 -6.30 5.86
CA GLY A 18 3.83 -5.38 5.46
C GLY A 18 3.40 -4.13 4.69
N GLY A 19 2.12 -4.03 4.30
CA GLY A 19 1.58 -2.93 3.48
C GLY A 19 1.47 -3.30 2.01
N ASP A 20 1.14 -2.31 1.17
CA ASP A 20 0.82 -2.50 -0.25
C ASP A 20 -0.24 -3.59 -0.48
N THR A 21 -1.35 -3.43 0.26
CA THR A 21 -2.45 -4.40 0.35
C THR A 21 -3.25 -4.54 -0.94
N VAL A 22 -3.16 -3.53 -1.81
CA VAL A 22 -3.98 -3.37 -3.00
C VAL A 22 -3.15 -3.25 -4.26
N ASP A 23 -3.87 -3.28 -5.39
CA ASP A 23 -3.35 -3.29 -6.75
C ASP A 23 -2.76 -4.64 -7.19
N LYS A 24 -2.86 -4.92 -8.51
CA LYS A 24 -2.37 -6.16 -9.14
C LYS A 24 -3.12 -7.41 -8.60
N GLY A 25 -2.55 -8.61 -8.72
CA GLY A 25 -3.14 -9.84 -8.17
C GLY A 25 -3.80 -10.75 -9.21
N GLY A 26 -3.06 -11.13 -10.25
CA GLY A 26 -3.56 -12.02 -11.31
C GLY A 26 -4.68 -11.40 -12.14
N ALA A 27 -5.53 -12.26 -12.73
CA ALA A 27 -6.60 -11.83 -13.64
C ALA A 27 -7.79 -11.17 -12.93
N VAL A 28 -8.15 -11.66 -11.73
CA VAL A 28 -9.32 -11.18 -10.98
C VAL A 28 -8.93 -10.16 -9.90
N GLY A 29 -7.64 -10.03 -9.57
CA GLY A 29 -7.22 -9.22 -8.42
C GLY A 29 -7.63 -9.84 -7.09
N GLY A 30 -7.62 -9.00 -6.06
CA GLY A 30 -8.07 -9.38 -4.71
C GLY A 30 -8.17 -8.20 -3.75
N SER A 31 -8.11 -6.96 -4.24
CA SER A 31 -7.99 -5.78 -3.39
C SER A 31 -9.20 -5.63 -2.46
N ILE A 32 -10.41 -5.94 -2.93
CA ILE A 32 -11.61 -5.85 -2.10
C ILE A 32 -11.57 -6.93 -1.00
N ARG A 33 -11.33 -8.18 -1.39
CA ARG A 33 -11.36 -9.31 -0.46
C ARG A 33 -10.24 -9.26 0.56
N VAL A 34 -9.01 -8.96 0.13
CA VAL A 34 -7.83 -8.88 1.00
C VAL A 34 -8.02 -7.77 2.03
N VAL A 35 -8.35 -6.54 1.61
CA VAL A 35 -8.51 -5.43 2.55
C VAL A 35 -9.62 -5.70 3.56
N ARG A 36 -10.79 -6.16 3.10
CA ARG A 36 -11.89 -6.48 4.03
C ARG A 36 -11.53 -7.60 5.00
N THR A 37 -10.79 -8.62 4.53
CA THR A 37 -10.29 -9.70 5.39
C THR A 37 -9.34 -9.16 6.45
N LEU A 38 -8.36 -8.32 6.08
CA LEU A 38 -7.38 -7.76 7.00
C LEU A 38 -8.01 -6.81 8.01
N VAL A 39 -8.92 -5.94 7.58
CA VAL A 39 -9.66 -5.02 8.47
C VAL A 39 -10.56 -5.82 9.43
N ARG A 40 -11.24 -6.87 8.95
CA ARG A 40 -12.02 -7.76 9.81
C ARG A 40 -11.14 -8.48 10.84
N LEU A 41 -9.98 -8.99 10.40
CA LEU A 41 -9.01 -9.64 11.30
C LEU A 41 -8.47 -8.65 12.34
N LYS A 42 -8.19 -7.40 11.95
CA LYS A 42 -7.81 -6.31 12.84
C LYS A 42 -8.89 -5.98 13.88
N ARG A 43 -10.16 -5.96 13.48
CA ARG A 43 -11.30 -5.79 14.39
C ARG A 43 -11.39 -6.93 15.40
N LYS A 44 -11.21 -8.17 14.94
CA LYS A 44 -11.30 -9.39 15.76
C LYS A 44 -10.14 -9.50 16.76
N TYR A 45 -8.94 -9.06 16.39
CA TYR A 45 -7.74 -9.16 17.22
C TYR A 45 -6.96 -7.82 17.26
N PRO A 46 -7.52 -6.77 17.88
CA PRO A 46 -7.00 -5.40 17.75
C PRO A 46 -5.58 -5.22 18.28
N SER A 47 -5.18 -5.96 19.32
CA SER A 47 -3.84 -5.91 19.91
C SER A 47 -2.82 -6.85 19.25
N ARG A 48 -3.29 -7.83 18.45
CA ARG A 48 -2.46 -8.90 17.86
C ARG A 48 -2.36 -8.82 16.34
N VAL A 49 -3.04 -7.88 15.71
CA VAL A 49 -2.98 -7.65 14.26
C VAL A 49 -2.48 -6.24 14.01
N VAL A 50 -1.41 -6.13 13.21
CA VAL A 50 -0.83 -4.86 12.79
C VAL A 50 -0.88 -4.81 11.27
N LEU A 51 -1.40 -3.71 10.74
CA LEU A 51 -1.45 -3.46 9.30
C LEU A 51 -0.54 -2.27 9.03
N LEU A 52 0.62 -2.52 8.43
CA LEU A 52 1.44 -1.42 7.93
C LEU A 52 0.82 -0.86 6.65
N LEU A 53 1.02 0.43 6.42
CA LEU A 53 0.56 1.11 5.21
C LEU A 53 1.73 1.31 4.25
N GLY A 54 1.55 0.81 3.04
CA GLY A 54 2.45 1.06 1.93
C GLY A 54 2.05 2.27 1.10
N ASN A 55 2.89 2.61 0.12
CA ASN A 55 2.60 3.70 -0.78
C ASN A 55 1.38 3.42 -1.66
N ARG A 56 1.10 2.16 -2.01
CA ARG A 56 -0.11 1.80 -2.79
C ARG A 56 -1.39 1.94 -1.98
N ASP A 57 -1.35 1.73 -0.67
CA ASP A 57 -2.49 1.91 0.22
C ASP A 57 -2.84 3.40 0.36
N ILE A 58 -1.84 4.21 0.74
CA ILE A 58 -2.02 5.64 1.04
C ILE A 58 -2.38 6.44 -0.22
N ASN A 59 -1.84 6.08 -1.39
CA ASN A 59 -2.17 6.75 -2.64
C ASN A 59 -3.66 6.68 -3.01
N LYS A 60 -4.46 5.82 -2.39
CA LYS A 60 -5.91 5.76 -2.67
C LYS A 60 -6.66 6.98 -2.14
N MET A 61 -6.09 7.72 -1.19
CA MET A 61 -6.63 9.02 -0.75
C MET A 61 -6.88 9.98 -1.93
N ARG A 62 -6.06 9.88 -2.99
CA ARG A 62 -6.16 10.67 -4.22
C ARG A 62 -7.51 10.55 -4.92
N PHE A 63 -8.24 9.45 -4.76
CA PHE A 63 -9.53 9.27 -5.44
C PHE A 63 -10.60 10.27 -4.99
N THR A 64 -10.54 10.77 -3.75
CA THR A 64 -11.50 11.77 -3.28
C THR A 64 -11.37 13.08 -4.05
N SER A 65 -10.16 13.63 -4.14
CA SER A 65 -9.92 14.91 -4.79
C SER A 65 -9.82 14.81 -6.31
N GLU A 66 -9.09 13.82 -6.84
CA GLU A 66 -8.77 13.74 -8.27
C GLU A 66 -9.92 13.16 -9.10
N MET A 67 -10.93 12.53 -8.49
CA MET A 67 -12.10 12.00 -9.19
C MET A 67 -13.39 12.82 -8.94
N GLN A 68 -13.27 13.99 -8.32
CA GLN A 68 -14.39 14.90 -8.13
C GLN A 68 -14.73 15.62 -9.44
N SER A 69 -15.69 15.09 -10.20
CA SER A 69 -16.03 15.59 -11.55
C SER A 69 -16.50 17.05 -11.59
N SER A 70 -17.07 17.57 -10.49
CA SER A 70 -17.48 18.97 -10.37
C SER A 70 -16.31 19.93 -10.13
N SER A 71 -15.12 19.43 -9.81
CA SER A 71 -13.95 20.25 -9.53
C SER A 71 -13.36 20.80 -10.83
N LYS A 72 -13.00 22.09 -10.86
CA LYS A 72 -12.23 22.66 -11.98
C LYS A 72 -10.84 22.00 -12.14
N TYR A 73 -10.31 21.45 -11.05
CA TYR A 73 -9.03 20.72 -11.01
C TYR A 73 -9.14 19.31 -11.59
N PHE A 74 -10.36 18.84 -11.83
CA PHE A 74 -10.60 17.64 -12.62
C PHE A 74 -10.24 17.91 -14.08
N ARG A 75 -10.51 19.08 -14.65
CA ARG A 75 -10.37 19.34 -16.10
C ARG A 75 -8.99 18.93 -16.62
N ARG A 76 -8.95 18.18 -17.73
CA ARG A 76 -7.71 17.63 -18.30
C ARG A 76 -6.66 18.69 -18.56
N GLU A 77 -7.09 19.90 -18.93
CA GLU A 77 -6.22 21.04 -19.24
C GLU A 77 -5.50 21.59 -18.00
N ASN A 78 -6.06 21.35 -16.81
CA ASN A 78 -5.56 21.88 -15.53
C ASN A 78 -4.73 20.84 -14.74
N VAL A 79 -4.61 19.61 -15.23
CA VAL A 79 -3.88 18.55 -14.53
C VAL A 79 -2.40 18.63 -14.91
N THR A 80 -1.59 19.15 -14.00
CA THR A 80 -0.13 18.98 -14.07
C THR A 80 0.24 17.59 -13.57
N PRO A 81 0.87 16.73 -14.39
CA PRO A 81 1.34 15.43 -13.92
C PRO A 81 2.32 15.60 -12.76
N PRO A 82 2.33 14.69 -11.77
CA PRO A 82 3.38 14.68 -10.76
C PRO A 82 4.78 14.63 -11.40
N PRO A 83 5.84 15.17 -10.78
CA PRO A 83 7.17 15.25 -11.40
C PRO A 83 7.77 13.92 -11.90
N TRP A 84 7.35 12.80 -11.30
CA TRP A 84 7.78 11.45 -11.69
C TRP A 84 6.95 10.84 -12.84
N VAL A 85 5.91 11.53 -13.32
CA VAL A 85 4.99 11.08 -14.37
C VAL A 85 5.23 11.89 -15.64
N LYS A 86 5.51 11.20 -16.74
CA LYS A 86 5.81 11.85 -18.05
C LYS A 86 4.61 11.90 -19.01
N VAL A 87 3.47 11.31 -18.62
CA VAL A 87 2.30 11.16 -19.48
C VAL A 87 1.16 11.99 -18.89
N SER A 88 0.69 12.99 -19.65
CA SER A 88 -0.52 13.75 -19.29
C SER A 88 -1.79 12.93 -19.59
N PRO A 89 -2.93 13.27 -18.98
CA PRO A 89 -4.22 12.65 -19.33
C PRO A 89 -4.52 12.75 -20.84
N ASP A 90 -4.22 13.90 -21.45
CA ASP A 90 -4.42 14.13 -22.88
C ASP A 90 -3.57 13.17 -23.74
N LEU A 91 -2.26 13.08 -23.46
CA LEU A 91 -1.36 12.18 -24.18
C LEU A 91 -1.75 10.71 -23.98
N TYR A 92 -2.24 10.34 -22.79
CA TYR A 92 -2.77 9.02 -22.52
C TYR A 92 -3.98 8.70 -23.41
N LEU A 93 -4.96 9.61 -23.48
CA LEU A 93 -6.15 9.44 -24.32
C LEU A 93 -5.79 9.34 -25.81
N ARG A 94 -4.88 10.19 -26.30
CA ARG A 94 -4.36 10.10 -27.68
C ARG A 94 -3.76 8.74 -27.98
N ARG A 95 -2.92 8.21 -27.08
CA ARG A 95 -2.27 6.90 -27.25
C ARG A 95 -3.29 5.75 -27.33
N ILE A 96 -4.28 5.72 -26.44
CA ILE A 96 -5.28 4.63 -26.46
C ILE A 96 -6.19 4.72 -27.68
N LEU A 97 -6.56 5.93 -28.12
CA LEU A 97 -7.39 6.14 -29.30
C LEU A 97 -6.64 5.80 -30.59
N ALA A 98 -5.40 6.26 -30.73
CA ALA A 98 -4.53 5.94 -31.86
C ALA A 98 -4.32 4.43 -32.00
N LYS A 99 -4.06 3.73 -30.88
CA LYS A 99 -3.97 2.28 -30.85
C LYS A 99 -5.27 1.61 -31.31
N SER A 100 -6.41 2.00 -30.75
CA SER A 100 -7.71 1.42 -31.10
C SER A 100 -8.08 1.66 -32.56
N GLN A 101 -7.79 2.86 -33.10
CA GLN A 101 -8.05 3.17 -34.51
C GLN A 101 -7.13 2.35 -35.41
N SER A 102 -5.85 2.23 -35.07
CA SER A 102 -4.89 1.42 -35.82
C SER A 102 -5.32 -0.05 -35.90
N GLU A 103 -5.76 -0.62 -34.77
CA GLU A 103 -6.27 -1.99 -34.70
C GLU A 103 -7.54 -2.18 -35.54
N SER A 104 -8.42 -1.18 -35.60
CA SER A 104 -9.67 -1.25 -36.36
C SER A 104 -9.51 -1.03 -37.86
N SER A 105 -8.57 -0.17 -38.28
CA SER A 105 -8.35 0.19 -39.68
C SER A 105 -7.28 -0.66 -40.36
N GLY A 106 -6.41 -1.31 -39.59
CA GLY A 106 -5.20 -1.98 -40.10
C GLY A 106 -4.11 -1.02 -40.55
N VAL A 107 -4.27 0.30 -40.35
CA VAL A 107 -3.32 1.34 -40.74
C VAL A 107 -2.80 2.02 -39.48
N GLU A 108 -1.49 2.22 -39.37
CA GLU A 108 -0.89 2.93 -38.23
C GLU A 108 -1.41 4.37 -38.13
N VAL A 109 -2.08 4.67 -37.02
CA VAL A 109 -2.53 6.01 -36.63
C VAL A 109 -1.64 6.47 -35.49
N LYS A 110 -1.08 7.69 -35.58
CA LYS A 110 -0.21 8.22 -34.52
C LYS A 110 -1.01 9.03 -33.49
N PRO A 111 -0.55 9.14 -32.23
CA PRO A 111 -1.23 9.92 -31.19
C PRO A 111 -1.50 11.39 -31.58
N GLU A 112 -0.61 12.01 -32.35
CA GLU A 112 -0.73 13.38 -32.86
C GLU A 112 -1.87 13.56 -33.87
N ASP A 113 -2.30 12.49 -34.54
CA ASP A 113 -3.36 12.52 -35.56
C ASP A 113 -4.77 12.48 -34.94
N ILE A 114 -4.88 12.26 -33.63
CA ILE A 114 -6.15 12.19 -32.93
C ILE A 114 -6.72 13.60 -32.71
N GLY A 115 -7.86 13.88 -33.33
CA GLY A 115 -8.55 15.17 -33.20
C GLY A 115 -9.16 15.41 -31.81
N GLU A 116 -9.27 16.69 -31.42
CA GLU A 116 -9.79 17.12 -30.11
C GLU A 116 -11.19 16.59 -29.77
N GLU A 117 -12.07 16.50 -30.76
CA GLU A 117 -13.44 16.01 -30.55
C GLU A 117 -13.45 14.54 -30.11
N ALA A 118 -12.55 13.72 -30.65
CA ALA A 118 -12.40 12.32 -30.25
C ALA A 118 -11.88 12.21 -28.81
N ILE A 119 -10.94 13.09 -28.43
CA ILE A 119 -10.40 13.13 -27.08
C ILE A 119 -11.47 13.56 -26.08
N ALA A 120 -12.22 14.63 -26.38
CA ALA A 120 -13.29 15.12 -25.54
C ALA A 120 -14.37 14.05 -25.29
N ARG A 121 -14.70 13.23 -26.30
CA ARG A 121 -15.62 12.08 -26.12
C ARG A 121 -15.02 10.95 -25.26
N ALA A 122 -13.72 10.73 -25.36
CA ALA A 122 -13.03 9.67 -24.62
C ALA A 122 -12.71 10.05 -23.16
N ASP A 123 -12.75 11.35 -22.84
CA ASP A 123 -12.40 11.92 -21.53
C ASP A 123 -13.49 11.66 -20.47
N THR A 124 -13.62 10.39 -20.10
CA THR A 124 -14.62 9.89 -19.15
C THR A 124 -13.98 9.56 -17.79
N LEU A 125 -14.80 9.50 -16.73
CA LEU A 125 -14.36 9.06 -15.39
C LEU A 125 -13.63 7.71 -15.40
N PRO A 126 -14.16 6.66 -16.07
CA PRO A 126 -13.44 5.39 -16.23
C PRO A 126 -12.08 5.54 -16.91
N ALA A 127 -11.99 6.31 -18.00
CA ALA A 127 -10.72 6.53 -18.70
C ALA A 127 -9.68 7.23 -17.81
N ARG A 128 -10.12 8.22 -17.01
CA ARG A 128 -9.27 8.92 -16.05
C ARG A 128 -8.80 8.03 -14.90
N MET A 129 -9.64 7.13 -14.41
CA MET A 129 -9.22 6.15 -13.40
C MET A 129 -8.19 5.18 -13.97
N ARG A 130 -8.36 4.70 -15.21
CA ARG A 130 -7.37 3.87 -15.89
C ARG A 130 -6.03 4.58 -16.04
N TYR A 131 -6.06 5.86 -16.45
CA TYR A 131 -4.88 6.73 -16.48
C TYR A 131 -4.22 6.81 -15.10
N LEU A 132 -4.99 7.13 -14.06
CA LEU A 132 -4.49 7.32 -12.70
C LEU A 132 -3.78 6.06 -12.20
N PHE A 133 -4.42 4.90 -12.34
CA PHE A 133 -3.82 3.61 -11.96
C PHE A 133 -2.54 3.32 -12.73
N LYS A 134 -2.57 3.45 -14.07
CA LYS A 134 -1.45 3.09 -14.93
C LYS A 134 -0.27 4.04 -14.79
N GLU A 135 -0.50 5.32 -15.05
CA GLU A 135 0.56 6.31 -15.26
C GLU A 135 1.07 6.91 -13.95
N THR A 136 0.27 6.90 -12.88
CA THR A 136 0.62 7.62 -11.64
C THR A 136 0.76 6.73 -10.40
N MET A 137 0.12 5.56 -10.38
CA MET A 137 0.14 4.63 -9.23
C MET A 137 0.91 3.33 -9.51
N GLY A 138 1.40 3.11 -10.74
CA GLY A 138 2.11 1.88 -11.11
C GLY A 138 1.24 0.62 -11.09
N ALA A 139 -0.08 0.78 -11.16
CA ALA A 139 -1.10 -0.24 -10.98
C ALA A 139 -1.81 -0.58 -12.30
N ASP A 140 -1.07 -0.69 -13.41
CA ASP A 140 -1.67 -0.98 -14.72
C ASP A 140 -2.59 -2.21 -14.70
N GLY A 141 -3.73 -2.11 -15.36
CA GLY A 141 -4.82 -3.10 -15.39
C GLY A 141 -5.71 -3.15 -14.14
N GLN A 142 -5.47 -2.35 -13.10
CA GLN A 142 -6.20 -2.46 -11.83
C GLN A 142 -7.71 -2.20 -11.97
N PHE A 143 -8.12 -1.28 -12.84
CA PHE A 143 -9.53 -1.02 -13.11
C PHE A 143 -10.25 -2.31 -13.57
N GLU A 144 -9.63 -3.07 -14.47
CA GLU A 144 -10.23 -4.30 -15.00
C GLU A 144 -10.20 -5.45 -14.00
N ARG A 145 -9.17 -5.52 -13.14
CA ARG A 145 -9.16 -6.47 -12.02
C ARG A 145 -10.29 -6.19 -11.04
N LEU A 146 -10.51 -4.92 -10.66
CA LEU A 146 -11.64 -4.55 -9.79
C LEU A 146 -12.98 -4.89 -10.45
N LYS A 147 -13.12 -4.67 -11.76
CA LYS A 147 -14.31 -5.07 -12.50
C LYS A 147 -14.59 -6.57 -12.42
N ALA A 148 -13.55 -7.39 -12.62
CA ALA A 148 -13.63 -8.84 -12.48
C ALA A 148 -13.93 -9.27 -11.02
N GLU A 149 -13.31 -8.63 -10.03
CA GLU A 149 -13.54 -8.92 -8.61
C GLU A 149 -14.98 -8.60 -8.19
N ILE A 150 -15.53 -7.46 -8.63
CA ILE A 150 -16.92 -7.08 -8.37
C ILE A 150 -17.88 -8.09 -9.00
N ALA A 151 -17.60 -8.56 -10.22
CA ALA A 151 -18.42 -9.58 -10.89
C ALA A 151 -18.44 -10.88 -10.09
N LEU A 152 -17.27 -11.34 -9.63
CA LEU A 152 -17.13 -12.53 -8.78
C LEU A 152 -17.92 -12.39 -7.47
N LEU A 153 -17.85 -11.24 -6.81
CA LEU A 153 -18.57 -11.00 -5.56
C LEU A 153 -20.10 -10.95 -5.76
N LYS A 154 -20.58 -10.40 -6.88
CA LYS A 154 -22.00 -10.42 -7.24
C LYS A 154 -22.49 -11.85 -7.49
N GLU A 155 -21.73 -12.66 -8.22
CA GLU A 155 -22.06 -14.05 -8.48
C GLU A 155 -22.17 -14.86 -7.17
N ALA A 156 -21.20 -14.70 -6.28
CA ALA A 156 -21.21 -15.35 -4.96
C ALA A 156 -22.43 -14.95 -4.11
N ALA A 157 -22.86 -13.68 -4.17
CA ALA A 157 -24.04 -13.21 -3.44
C ALA A 157 -25.36 -13.77 -4.00
N SER A 158 -25.47 -13.86 -5.33
CA SER A 158 -26.66 -14.43 -5.98
C SER A 158 -26.88 -15.92 -5.62
N THR A 159 -25.79 -16.70 -5.60
CA THR A 159 -25.86 -18.13 -5.23
C THR A 159 -26.21 -18.35 -3.76
N THR A 160 -25.87 -17.41 -2.86
CA THR A 160 -26.29 -17.49 -1.45
C THR A 160 -27.76 -17.10 -1.24
N ALA A 161 -28.31 -16.21 -2.07
CA ALA A 161 -29.72 -15.80 -2.00
C ALA A 161 -30.66 -16.90 -2.54
N GLU A 162 -30.25 -17.61 -3.59
CA GLU A 162 -31.00 -18.76 -4.15
C GLU A 162 -31.03 -19.96 -3.19
N SER A 163 -29.93 -20.22 -2.46
CA SER A 163 -29.86 -21.32 -1.49
C SER A 163 -30.63 -21.06 -0.20
N SER A 164 -30.94 -19.81 0.11
CA SER A 164 -31.71 -19.41 1.31
C SER A 164 -33.21 -19.22 1.05
N SER A 165 -33.68 -19.34 -0.19
CA SER A 165 -35.07 -19.03 -0.59
C SER A 165 -35.93 -20.22 -1.09
N GLY A 166 -35.50 -21.49 -0.98
CA GLY A 166 -36.30 -22.59 -1.53
C GLY A 166 -36.13 -23.98 -0.91
N SER A 167 -37.07 -24.34 -0.04
CA SER A 167 -37.61 -25.70 0.00
C SER A 167 -38.40 -25.96 -1.29
N SER A 168 -38.22 -27.18 -1.83
CA SER A 168 -39.13 -27.92 -2.72
C SER A 168 -39.05 -27.75 -4.25
N LYS A 169 -38.74 -28.92 -4.85
CA LYS A 169 -39.19 -29.50 -6.12
C LYS A 169 -38.52 -29.03 -7.42
N GLY A 170 -37.53 -29.83 -7.83
CA GLY A 170 -37.66 -30.66 -9.03
C GLY A 170 -38.01 -29.93 -10.33
N GLY A 171 -37.03 -29.23 -10.89
CA GLY A 171 -37.07 -28.76 -12.27
C GLY A 171 -35.65 -28.35 -12.69
N ARG A 172 -35.12 -28.99 -13.74
CA ARG A 172 -33.88 -28.57 -14.39
C ARG A 172 -34.08 -27.18 -15.00
N PRO A 173 -33.15 -26.21 -14.83
CA PRO A 173 -32.96 -25.18 -15.82
C PRO A 173 -31.55 -25.27 -16.38
N SER A 174 -31.45 -25.73 -17.63
CA SER A 174 -30.27 -25.61 -18.49
C SER A 174 -30.31 -24.29 -19.24
N THR A 175 -30.32 -23.17 -18.52
CA THR A 175 -30.01 -21.86 -19.09
C THR A 175 -28.56 -21.53 -18.79
N PRO A 176 -27.73 -21.11 -19.77
CA PRO A 176 -26.37 -20.68 -19.51
C PRO A 176 -26.39 -19.57 -18.45
N ARG A 177 -25.67 -19.74 -17.34
CA ARG A 177 -25.49 -18.67 -16.36
C ARG A 177 -24.84 -17.50 -17.06
N THR A 178 -25.60 -16.43 -17.28
CA THR A 178 -25.04 -15.17 -17.73
C THR A 178 -24.33 -14.57 -16.53
N HIS A 179 -23.00 -14.50 -16.58
CA HIS A 179 -22.24 -13.84 -15.52
C HIS A 179 -22.75 -12.39 -15.37
N PRO A 180 -22.91 -11.89 -14.13
CA PRO A 180 -23.43 -10.55 -13.91
C PRO A 180 -22.52 -9.53 -14.60
N LYS A 181 -23.05 -8.85 -15.61
CA LYS A 181 -22.31 -7.84 -16.37
C LYS A 181 -22.06 -6.63 -15.47
N VAL A 182 -20.80 -6.41 -15.08
CA VAL A 182 -20.39 -5.21 -14.34
C VAL A 182 -20.08 -4.09 -15.34
N THR A 183 -20.65 -2.90 -15.13
CA THR A 183 -20.37 -1.74 -15.98
C THR A 183 -19.19 -0.93 -15.46
N ASP A 184 -18.59 -0.08 -16.31
CA ASP A 184 -17.51 0.80 -15.89
C ASP A 184 -17.97 1.80 -14.81
N ASP A 185 -19.21 2.30 -14.90
CA ASP A 185 -19.78 3.20 -13.90
C ASP A 185 -19.94 2.53 -12.53
N GLU A 186 -20.27 1.24 -12.49
CA GLU A 186 -20.31 0.48 -11.25
C GLU A 186 -18.92 0.37 -10.61
N VAL A 187 -17.87 0.17 -11.42
CA VAL A 187 -16.48 0.13 -10.94
C VAL A 187 -16.06 1.49 -10.39
N VAL A 188 -16.36 2.58 -11.11
CA VAL A 188 -16.11 3.96 -10.66
C VAL A 188 -16.78 4.22 -9.31
N LYS A 189 -18.08 3.90 -9.20
CA LYS A 189 -18.85 4.06 -7.96
C LYS A 189 -18.23 3.26 -6.82
N HIS A 190 -17.77 2.04 -7.10
CA HIS A 190 -17.11 1.19 -6.10
C HIS A 190 -15.77 1.78 -5.64
N ILE A 191 -14.94 2.26 -6.55
CA ILE A 191 -13.63 2.88 -6.22
C ILE A 191 -13.84 4.12 -5.35
N ILE A 192 -14.72 5.03 -5.76
CA ILE A 192 -15.01 6.25 -4.98
C ILE A 192 -15.62 5.86 -3.63
N GLY A 193 -16.60 4.96 -3.61
CA GLY A 193 -17.22 4.47 -2.38
C GLY A 193 -16.22 3.83 -1.41
N SER A 194 -15.12 3.25 -1.90
CA SER A 194 -14.10 2.62 -1.04
C SER A 194 -13.35 3.60 -0.13
N VAL A 195 -13.26 4.89 -0.52
CA VAL A 195 -12.52 5.93 0.20
C VAL A 195 -13.43 6.96 0.88
N LEU A 196 -14.73 6.89 0.64
CA LEU A 196 -15.75 7.69 1.35
C LEU A 196 -16.07 7.09 2.73
N PRO A 197 -16.84 7.78 3.61
CA PRO A 197 -17.27 7.21 4.89
C PRO A 197 -17.93 5.84 4.71
N GLY A 198 -17.54 4.86 5.52
CA GLY A 198 -17.99 3.46 5.40
C GLY A 198 -17.26 2.63 4.32
N GLY A 199 -16.33 3.22 3.58
CA GLY A 199 -15.54 2.54 2.57
C GLY A 199 -14.38 1.73 3.15
N TYR A 200 -14.12 0.54 2.60
CA TYR A 200 -13.11 -0.40 3.11
C TYR A 200 -11.66 0.12 3.01
N MET A 201 -11.34 0.96 2.01
CA MET A 201 -10.01 1.58 1.92
C MET A 201 -9.85 2.65 2.98
N ARG A 202 -10.90 3.45 3.24
CA ARG A 202 -10.89 4.43 4.32
C ARG A 202 -10.68 3.75 5.68
N GLU A 203 -11.34 2.61 5.91
CA GLU A 203 -11.13 1.82 7.13
C GLU A 203 -9.70 1.30 7.25
N LEU A 204 -9.11 0.76 6.17
CA LEU A 204 -7.71 0.33 6.15
C LEU A 204 -6.76 1.47 6.54
N LEU A 205 -6.93 2.65 5.92
CA LEU A 205 -6.11 3.82 6.20
C LEU A 205 -6.21 4.24 7.67
N GLN A 206 -7.42 4.21 8.24
CA GLN A 206 -7.67 4.55 9.64
C GLN A 206 -6.89 3.64 10.60
N VAL A 207 -6.98 2.33 10.39
CA VAL A 207 -6.37 1.34 11.31
C VAL A 207 -4.91 1.04 11.05
N GLY A 208 -4.43 1.37 9.85
CA GLY A 208 -3.07 1.10 9.44
C GLY A 208 -2.05 1.98 10.16
N GLN A 209 -0.78 1.58 10.16
CA GLN A 209 0.33 2.26 10.84
C GLN A 209 1.50 2.47 9.86
N LEU A 210 2.32 3.51 10.07
CA LEU A 210 3.56 3.72 9.28
C LEU A 210 4.72 2.87 9.80
N GLY A 211 4.69 2.53 11.08
CA GLY A 211 5.64 1.61 11.69
C GLY A 211 5.12 1.03 13.00
N PHE A 212 5.78 -0.02 13.47
CA PHE A 212 5.39 -0.75 14.66
C PHE A 212 6.62 -1.38 15.34
N ILE A 213 6.66 -1.41 16.67
CA ILE A 213 7.76 -2.04 17.43
C ILE A 213 7.20 -3.13 18.32
N HIS A 214 7.87 -4.28 18.31
CA HIS A 214 7.57 -5.40 19.19
C HIS A 214 8.87 -6.08 19.62
N HIS A 215 9.13 -6.06 20.93
CA HIS A 215 10.40 -6.46 21.51
C HIS A 215 11.56 -5.68 20.88
N ASP A 216 12.54 -6.38 20.33
CA ASP A 216 13.73 -5.84 19.70
C ASP A 216 13.57 -5.67 18.18
N ILE A 217 12.33 -5.70 17.68
CA ILE A 217 11.98 -5.69 16.27
C ILE A 217 11.22 -4.42 15.91
N ILE A 218 11.72 -3.71 14.90
CA ILE A 218 10.97 -2.65 14.23
C ILE A 218 10.41 -3.16 12.90
N PHE A 219 9.13 -2.89 12.64
CA PHE A 219 8.42 -3.22 11.41
C PHE A 219 8.04 -1.92 10.70
N VAL A 220 8.46 -1.77 9.45
CA VAL A 220 8.10 -0.64 8.57
C VAL A 220 7.82 -1.14 7.15
N HIS A 221 7.19 -0.34 6.31
CA HIS A 221 6.94 -0.74 4.94
C HIS A 221 8.24 -0.74 4.12
N GLY A 222 8.87 0.42 3.92
CA GLY A 222 10.09 0.65 3.14
C GLY A 222 11.38 0.14 3.77
N GLY A 223 11.86 0.90 4.75
CA GLY A 223 13.17 0.72 5.33
C GLY A 223 13.66 2.00 5.99
N LEU A 224 14.85 1.93 6.58
CA LEU A 224 15.40 3.03 7.37
C LEU A 224 16.47 3.84 6.63
N VAL A 225 17.06 3.26 5.59
CA VAL A 225 18.09 3.91 4.77
C VAL A 225 17.40 4.72 3.67
N GLY A 226 17.75 6.01 3.56
CA GLY A 226 17.27 6.85 2.46
C GLY A 226 17.30 8.35 2.71
N GLY A 227 17.98 9.05 1.81
CA GLY A 227 17.95 10.51 1.59
C GLY A 227 18.58 11.34 2.72
N PRO A 228 19.27 12.45 2.41
CA PRO A 228 19.79 13.32 3.46
C PRO A 228 18.63 13.99 4.21
N TRP A 229 18.81 14.19 5.52
CA TRP A 229 17.85 14.96 6.33
C TRP A 229 17.88 16.44 5.94
N LYS A 230 16.75 16.97 5.46
CA LYS A 230 16.59 18.42 5.22
C LYS A 230 16.49 19.12 6.59
N GLY A 231 17.64 19.57 7.09
CA GLY A 231 17.78 20.18 8.42
C GLY A 231 19.18 20.04 9.00
N SER A 232 20.03 19.17 8.43
CA SER A 232 21.45 19.11 8.78
C SER A 232 22.13 20.36 8.25
N ASP A 233 22.85 21.09 9.11
CA ASP A 233 23.71 22.22 8.73
C ASP A 233 24.84 21.80 7.76
N ASP A 234 25.04 20.49 7.60
CA ASP A 234 25.98 19.88 6.66
C ASP A 234 25.26 18.85 5.76
N PRO A 235 24.92 19.20 4.51
CA PRO A 235 24.27 18.30 3.56
C PRO A 235 25.19 17.18 3.03
N GLU A 236 26.51 17.33 3.14
CA GLU A 236 27.50 16.32 2.71
C GLU A 236 27.75 15.27 3.80
N HIS A 237 27.54 15.62 5.06
CA HIS A 237 27.67 14.72 6.22
C HIS A 237 26.32 14.36 6.89
N ALA A 238 25.20 14.74 6.28
CA ALA A 238 23.88 14.40 6.79
C ALA A 238 23.67 12.88 6.76
N ASP A 239 23.37 12.29 7.92
CA ASP A 239 22.97 10.89 8.01
C ASP A 239 21.86 10.57 6.98
N HIS A 240 22.16 9.64 6.07
CA HIS A 240 21.26 9.20 5.00
C HIS A 240 20.23 8.16 5.51
N ASP A 241 19.55 8.49 6.60
CA ASP A 241 18.54 7.64 7.23
C ASP A 241 17.32 8.43 7.71
N CYS A 242 16.21 7.71 7.95
CA CYS A 242 14.97 8.28 8.43
C CYS A 242 14.69 8.08 9.93
N PHE A 243 15.63 7.51 10.70
CA PHE A 243 15.44 7.23 12.13
C PHE A 243 15.24 8.51 12.94
N GLY A 244 14.16 8.58 13.71
CA GLY A 244 13.83 9.78 14.50
C GLY A 244 13.20 10.92 13.71
N TYR A 245 12.94 10.76 12.41
CA TYR A 245 12.29 11.78 11.58
C TYR A 245 10.76 11.70 11.63
N VAL A 246 10.10 12.83 11.89
CA VAL A 246 8.65 13.02 11.74
C VAL A 246 8.40 14.28 10.91
N PRO A 247 7.63 14.22 9.81
CA PRO A 247 7.41 15.39 8.95
C PRO A 247 6.82 16.59 9.72
N GLY A 248 7.39 17.76 9.45
CA GLY A 248 7.00 19.02 10.10
C GLY A 248 7.71 19.30 11.43
N MET A 249 8.47 18.36 11.98
CA MET A 249 9.39 18.65 13.09
C MET A 249 10.68 19.28 12.56
N VAL A 250 11.14 20.34 13.22
CA VAL A 250 12.38 21.09 12.89
C VAL A 250 13.35 20.97 14.05
N GLY A 251 14.65 20.82 13.78
CA GLY A 251 15.72 20.92 14.78
C GLY A 251 16.30 19.59 15.27
N GLU A 252 15.50 18.75 15.96
CA GLU A 252 16.05 17.56 16.64
C GLU A 252 15.37 16.25 16.21
N ARG A 253 16.19 15.20 16.00
CA ARG A 253 15.73 13.83 15.78
C ARG A 253 15.29 13.21 17.10
N ILE A 254 14.22 12.41 17.06
CA ILE A 254 13.81 11.61 18.20
C ILE A 254 14.76 10.41 18.32
N ASN A 255 15.56 10.36 19.38
CA ASN A 255 16.57 9.32 19.58
C ASN A 255 16.02 8.03 20.21
N ASP A 256 14.79 8.05 20.73
CA ASP A 256 14.09 6.87 21.26
C ASP A 256 13.16 6.26 20.19
N ALA A 257 13.40 5.00 19.83
CA ALA A 257 12.68 4.33 18.74
C ALA A 257 11.17 4.24 18.98
N VAL A 258 10.76 4.00 20.23
CA VAL A 258 9.36 3.84 20.62
C VAL A 258 8.62 5.17 20.48
N THR A 259 9.14 6.21 21.11
CA THR A 259 8.63 7.58 21.01
C THR A 259 8.58 8.04 19.56
N TRP A 260 9.60 7.74 18.77
CA TRP A 260 9.64 8.10 17.35
C TRP A 260 8.48 7.48 16.57
N ILE A 261 8.27 6.16 16.70
CA ILE A 261 7.20 5.46 15.98
C ILE A 261 5.81 5.89 16.45
N GLU A 262 5.63 6.18 17.74
CA GLU A 262 4.39 6.76 18.25
C GLU A 262 4.10 8.12 17.64
N ARG A 263 5.10 9.01 17.61
CA ARG A 263 4.96 10.36 17.03
C ARG A 263 4.71 10.32 15.53
N LEU A 264 5.39 9.43 14.81
CA LEU A 264 5.17 9.24 13.38
C LEU A 264 3.75 8.74 13.07
N ASN A 265 3.26 7.76 13.84
CA ASN A 265 1.89 7.28 13.71
C ASN A 265 0.86 8.35 14.11
N GLY A 266 1.14 9.13 15.16
CA GLY A 266 0.29 10.25 15.58
C GLY A 266 0.19 11.33 14.51
N TRP A 267 1.33 11.69 13.88
CA TRP A 267 1.36 12.58 12.73
C TRP A 267 0.52 12.04 11.56
N LYS A 268 0.66 10.74 11.23
CA LYS A 268 -0.17 10.11 10.19
C LYS A 268 -1.66 10.25 10.49
N GLN A 269 -2.07 10.02 11.74
CA GLN A 269 -3.48 10.15 12.12
C GLN A 269 -3.96 11.60 11.99
N ALA A 270 -3.16 12.59 12.37
CA ALA A 270 -3.51 13.99 12.16
C ALA A 270 -3.71 14.33 10.67
N GLN A 271 -2.87 13.77 9.78
CA GLN A 271 -3.04 13.93 8.33
C GLN A 271 -4.31 13.24 7.79
N LEU A 272 -4.69 12.09 8.34
CA LEU A 272 -5.95 11.43 7.96
C LEU A 272 -7.17 12.19 8.45
N GLU A 273 -7.14 12.74 9.67
CA GLU A 273 -8.24 13.57 10.17
C GLU A 273 -8.39 14.86 9.36
N ASP A 274 -7.27 15.46 8.94
CA ASP A 274 -7.31 16.59 8.02
C ASP A 274 -7.93 16.19 6.67
N TRP A 275 -7.50 15.07 6.08
CA TRP A 275 -8.12 14.52 4.87
C TRP A 275 -9.62 14.22 5.05
N HIS A 276 -10.05 13.71 6.21
CA HIS A 276 -11.45 13.47 6.48
C HIS A 276 -12.29 14.74 6.47
N ARG A 277 -11.73 15.84 6.98
CA ARG A 277 -12.37 17.15 7.06
C ARG A 277 -12.38 17.86 5.70
N THR A 278 -11.30 17.75 4.93
CA THR A 278 -11.12 18.43 3.63
C THR A 278 -10.64 17.47 2.52
N PRO A 279 -11.41 16.42 2.18
CA PRO A 279 -10.95 15.36 1.27
C PRO A 279 -10.83 15.81 -0.19
N PHE A 280 -11.45 16.92 -0.53
CA PHE A 280 -11.53 17.45 -1.89
C PHE A 280 -10.54 18.60 -2.11
N TRP A 281 -10.22 18.86 -3.37
CA TRP A 281 -9.42 20.03 -3.74
C TRP A 281 -10.12 21.32 -3.31
N HIS A 282 -9.37 22.22 -2.69
CA HIS A 282 -9.79 23.60 -2.44
C HIS A 282 -8.86 24.58 -3.14
N ALA A 283 -9.37 25.79 -3.34
CA ALA A 283 -8.57 26.88 -3.91
C ALA A 283 -7.37 27.17 -3.01
N PRO A 284 -6.22 27.54 -3.59
CA PRO A 284 -5.06 27.93 -2.79
C PRO A 284 -5.39 29.13 -1.92
N ASN A 285 -4.81 29.18 -0.73
CA ASN A 285 -4.94 30.33 0.17
C ASN A 285 -4.21 31.58 -0.38
N THR A 286 -3.14 31.36 -1.16
CA THR A 286 -2.34 32.43 -1.78
C THR A 286 -2.45 32.37 -3.30
N PRO A 287 -2.67 33.50 -4.01
CA PRO A 287 -2.58 33.53 -5.46
C PRO A 287 -1.22 33.04 -5.95
N GLY A 288 -1.21 32.01 -6.81
CA GLY A 288 0.00 31.40 -7.36
C GLY A 288 0.37 30.04 -6.77
N ASP A 289 -0.18 29.68 -5.61
CA ASP A 289 0.04 28.36 -5.02
C ASP A 289 -0.79 27.28 -5.75
N PRO A 290 -0.32 26.01 -5.79
CA PRO A 290 -1.13 24.91 -6.29
C PRO A 290 -2.35 24.66 -5.40
N PRO A 291 -3.44 24.06 -5.93
CA PRO A 291 -4.54 23.61 -5.10
C PRO A 291 -4.07 22.62 -4.03
N SER A 292 -4.74 22.64 -2.88
CA SER A 292 -4.44 21.77 -1.75
C SER A 292 -5.65 20.92 -1.35
N ARG A 293 -5.39 19.89 -0.56
CA ARG A 293 -6.39 19.02 0.09
C ARG A 293 -5.86 18.55 1.44
N GLY A 294 -6.76 18.07 2.30
CA GLY A 294 -6.36 17.50 3.57
C GLY A 294 -5.48 16.27 3.37
N GLY A 295 -4.47 16.12 4.24
CA GLY A 295 -3.52 15.00 4.18
C GLY A 295 -2.45 15.09 3.09
N ASP A 296 -2.26 16.27 2.48
CA ASP A 296 -1.24 16.49 1.43
C ASP A 296 0.17 16.06 1.88
N ALA A 297 0.54 16.31 3.13
CA ALA A 297 1.87 15.93 3.61
C ALA A 297 2.03 14.41 3.73
N LEU A 298 0.96 13.66 4.03
CA LEU A 298 1.00 12.19 4.05
C LEU A 298 1.15 11.63 2.64
N MET A 299 0.45 12.18 1.65
CA MET A 299 0.62 11.76 0.25
C MET A 299 2.01 12.10 -0.29
N ALA A 300 2.57 13.26 0.09
CA ALA A 300 3.95 13.60 -0.23
C ALA A 300 4.95 12.62 0.41
N TYR A 301 4.75 12.24 1.67
CA TYR A 301 5.64 11.34 2.41
C TYR A 301 5.78 9.93 1.80
N VAL A 302 4.78 9.50 1.02
CA VAL A 302 4.77 8.20 0.32
C VAL A 302 4.98 8.31 -1.19
N ALA A 303 5.29 9.51 -1.68
CA ALA A 303 5.55 9.72 -3.10
C ALA A 303 6.92 9.14 -3.51
N PRO A 304 7.06 8.62 -4.75
CA PRO A 304 8.33 8.16 -5.26
C PRO A 304 9.45 9.21 -5.09
N GLY A 305 10.54 8.83 -4.44
CA GLY A 305 11.70 9.70 -4.22
C GLY A 305 11.57 10.67 -3.04
N CYS A 306 10.46 10.68 -2.30
CA CYS A 306 10.35 11.46 -1.08
C CYS A 306 11.06 10.77 0.08
N LEU A 307 12.22 11.30 0.43
CA LEU A 307 13.05 10.89 1.55
C LEU A 307 13.33 12.12 2.44
N PRO A 308 13.54 11.94 3.75
CA PRO A 308 13.49 10.67 4.51
C PRO A 308 12.06 10.13 4.72
N SER A 309 11.87 8.81 4.61
CA SER A 309 10.56 8.15 4.77
C SER A 309 10.71 6.66 5.12
N VAL A 310 9.92 6.17 6.08
CA VAL A 310 9.87 4.73 6.41
C VAL A 310 9.10 3.92 5.36
N VAL A 311 8.41 4.57 4.43
CA VAL A 311 7.66 3.95 3.32
C VAL A 311 8.52 3.88 2.07
N MET A 312 9.30 4.93 1.81
CA MET A 312 10.12 5.06 0.60
C MET A 312 11.61 4.73 0.80
N GLY A 313 12.06 4.59 2.05
CA GLY A 313 13.39 4.10 2.39
C GLY A 313 13.63 2.70 1.83
N ARG A 314 14.88 2.36 1.54
CA ARG A 314 15.26 1.13 0.83
C ARG A 314 16.56 0.56 1.36
N HIS A 315 16.66 -0.77 1.37
CA HIS A 315 17.89 -1.52 1.67
C HIS A 315 18.50 -2.12 0.40
N LEU A 316 18.38 -1.43 -0.73
CA LEU A 316 18.96 -1.82 -2.01
C LEU A 316 19.80 -0.67 -2.57
N ASP A 317 20.94 -1.01 -3.18
CA ASP A 317 21.76 -0.08 -3.95
C ASP A 317 21.07 0.31 -5.27
N LYS A 318 21.69 1.21 -6.04
CA LYS A 318 21.15 1.68 -7.33
C LYS A 318 21.02 0.59 -8.39
N ARG A 319 21.71 -0.56 -8.22
CA ARG A 319 21.63 -1.73 -9.10
C ARG A 319 20.58 -2.74 -8.62
N GLY A 320 19.94 -2.48 -7.47
CA GLY A 320 18.97 -3.37 -6.86
C GLY A 320 19.61 -4.47 -6.01
N MET A 321 20.88 -4.35 -5.64
CA MET A 321 21.55 -5.31 -4.78
C MET A 321 21.34 -4.96 -3.29
N PRO A 322 21.17 -5.95 -2.40
CA PRO A 322 21.02 -5.69 -0.98
C PRO A 322 22.20 -4.93 -0.38
N GLU A 323 21.88 -3.93 0.44
CA GLU A 323 22.86 -3.07 1.11
C GLU A 323 22.80 -3.28 2.63
N LEU A 324 23.98 -3.40 3.25
CA LEU A 324 24.11 -3.55 4.69
C LEU A 324 23.65 -2.27 5.42
N MET A 325 23.22 -2.43 6.67
CA MET A 325 22.87 -1.27 7.49
C MET A 325 24.10 -0.40 7.74
N PRO A 326 24.02 0.94 7.59
CA PRO A 326 25.11 1.83 8.00
C PRO A 326 25.42 1.71 9.50
N GLN A 327 26.70 1.70 9.86
CA GLN A 327 27.15 1.45 11.25
C GLN A 327 26.64 2.47 12.27
N HIS A 328 26.49 3.74 11.87
CA HIS A 328 25.94 4.77 12.74
C HIS A 328 24.46 4.48 13.07
N LEU A 329 23.70 3.95 12.12
CA LEU A 329 22.31 3.58 12.30
C LEU A 329 22.17 2.29 13.11
N VAL A 330 23.05 1.30 12.91
CA VAL A 330 23.16 0.12 13.80
C VAL A 330 23.32 0.57 15.25
N SER A 331 24.28 1.48 15.51
CA SER A 331 24.55 2.00 16.85
C SER A 331 23.33 2.70 17.47
N LYS A 332 22.61 3.55 16.71
CA LYS A 332 21.39 4.23 17.18
C LYS A 332 20.28 3.23 17.54
N LEU A 333 20.08 2.21 16.70
CA LEU A 333 19.04 1.21 16.91
C LEU A 333 19.36 0.30 18.10
N ASN A 334 20.62 -0.14 18.24
CA ASN A 334 21.04 -0.94 19.38
C ASN A 334 20.96 -0.15 20.70
N ALA A 335 21.21 1.15 20.69
CA ALA A 335 21.01 2.01 21.86
C ALA A 335 19.52 2.04 22.32
N CYS A 336 18.59 1.73 21.42
CA CYS A 336 17.16 1.56 21.73
C CYS A 336 16.76 0.09 22.01
N GLY A 337 17.73 -0.83 22.08
CA GLY A 337 17.46 -2.27 22.22
C GLY A 337 16.90 -2.94 20.96
N ILE A 338 16.99 -2.30 19.79
CA ILE A 338 16.53 -2.87 18.52
C ILE A 338 17.66 -3.66 17.87
N THR A 339 17.39 -4.91 17.51
CA THR A 339 18.34 -5.81 16.83
C THR A 339 17.79 -6.37 15.52
N LYS A 340 16.51 -6.13 15.21
CA LYS A 340 15.86 -6.61 13.98
C LYS A 340 15.02 -5.53 13.32
N LEU A 341 15.07 -5.47 12.00
CA LEU A 341 14.24 -4.64 11.14
C LEU A 341 13.52 -5.54 10.14
N ALA A 342 12.20 -5.47 10.08
CA ALA A 342 11.40 -6.15 9.07
C ALA A 342 10.79 -5.13 8.11
N VAL A 343 10.97 -5.36 6.80
CA VAL A 343 10.47 -4.47 5.74
C VAL A 343 9.55 -5.22 4.78
N GLY A 344 8.46 -4.54 4.38
CA GLY A 344 7.45 -5.00 3.43
C GLY A 344 7.57 -4.41 2.04
N HIS A 345 8.67 -3.71 1.71
CA HIS A 345 8.86 -3.00 0.45
C HIS A 345 10.31 -2.99 -0.04
N THR A 346 10.37 -2.69 -1.33
CA THR A 346 11.39 -2.98 -2.34
C THR A 346 11.47 -4.48 -2.62
N PRO A 347 10.58 -4.97 -3.50
CA PRO A 347 10.55 -6.36 -3.92
C PRO A 347 11.95 -6.80 -4.36
N HIS A 348 12.46 -7.89 -3.76
CA HIS A 348 13.79 -8.38 -4.07
C HIS A 348 13.82 -9.91 -4.12
N GLY A 349 14.16 -10.44 -5.29
CA GLY A 349 14.20 -11.87 -5.52
C GLY A 349 12.84 -12.55 -5.45
N ASN A 350 12.86 -13.87 -5.30
CA ASN A 350 11.68 -14.73 -5.21
C ASN A 350 11.50 -15.36 -3.81
N ALA A 351 12.32 -14.95 -2.85
CA ALA A 351 12.29 -15.37 -1.45
C ALA A 351 12.75 -14.21 -0.55
N PRO A 352 12.30 -14.15 0.72
CA PRO A 352 12.77 -13.14 1.66
C PRO A 352 14.30 -13.13 1.78
N THR A 353 14.89 -11.94 1.89
CA THR A 353 16.34 -11.76 2.04
C THR A 353 16.66 -11.34 3.47
N LEU A 354 17.62 -12.03 4.10
CA LEU A 354 18.12 -11.72 5.45
C LEU A 354 19.52 -11.13 5.34
N LEU A 355 19.73 -9.94 5.88
CA LEU A 355 21.01 -9.26 5.91
C LEU A 355 21.45 -9.09 7.36
N LYS A 356 22.63 -9.60 7.71
CA LYS A 356 23.22 -9.39 9.04
C LYS A 356 24.35 -8.36 8.93
N THR A 357 24.26 -7.32 9.73
CA THR A 357 25.33 -6.34 9.91
C THR A 357 25.82 -6.45 11.36
N GLY A 358 27.11 -6.70 11.56
CA GLY A 358 27.71 -6.72 12.90
C GLY A 358 27.89 -5.31 13.46
N ALA A 359 28.06 -5.22 14.78
CA ALA A 359 28.44 -3.96 15.45
C ALA A 359 29.83 -3.49 15.01
N ALA A 360 30.04 -2.16 15.05
CA ALA A 360 31.28 -1.53 14.61
C ALA A 360 32.52 -1.98 15.41
N ASP A 361 32.34 -2.28 16.69
CA ASP A 361 33.38 -2.74 17.62
C ASP A 361 33.56 -4.27 17.64
N GLY A 362 32.71 -5.01 16.90
CA GLY A 362 32.67 -6.47 16.91
C GLY A 362 32.25 -7.11 18.25
N GLN A 363 31.86 -6.30 19.24
CA GLN A 363 31.48 -6.74 20.59
C GLN A 363 30.02 -6.39 20.93
N GLY A 364 29.42 -5.41 20.26
CA GLY A 364 28.01 -5.05 20.37
C GLY A 364 27.06 -5.99 19.62
N ALA A 365 25.76 -5.86 19.89
CA ALA A 365 24.73 -6.56 19.14
C ALA A 365 24.73 -6.08 17.68
N GLY A 366 24.57 -6.98 16.72
CA GLY A 366 24.37 -6.60 15.32
C GLY A 366 22.95 -6.09 15.06
N ILE A 367 22.64 -5.92 13.78
CA ILE A 367 21.25 -5.82 13.32
C ILE A 367 20.99 -6.83 12.20
N VAL A 368 19.78 -7.35 12.18
CA VAL A 368 19.28 -8.21 11.11
C VAL A 368 18.16 -7.48 10.38
N VAL A 369 18.33 -7.30 9.08
CA VAL A 369 17.29 -6.78 8.19
C VAL A 369 16.62 -7.94 7.48
N VAL A 370 15.30 -8.03 7.60
CA VAL A 370 14.46 -9.02 6.93
C VAL A 370 13.63 -8.32 5.85
N MET A 371 14.03 -8.52 4.60
CA MET A 371 13.31 -8.03 3.44
C MET A 371 12.30 -9.08 3.00
N ALA A 372 11.03 -8.88 3.35
CA ALA A 372 9.99 -9.90 3.18
C ALA A 372 9.20 -9.78 1.87
N ASP A 373 9.36 -8.68 1.12
CA ASP A 373 8.61 -8.44 -0.11
C ASP A 373 9.13 -9.30 -1.27
N THR A 374 8.39 -10.37 -1.57
CA THR A 374 8.62 -11.26 -2.73
C THR A 374 7.69 -10.94 -3.89
N SER A 375 7.02 -9.78 -3.87
CA SER A 375 5.93 -9.51 -4.78
C SER A 375 6.38 -9.40 -6.24
N TYR A 376 7.65 -9.31 -6.60
CA TYR A 376 8.12 -9.33 -8.01
C TYR A 376 8.82 -10.64 -8.38
N SER A 377 8.34 -11.75 -7.80
CA SER A 377 8.96 -13.06 -7.99
C SER A 377 9.01 -13.50 -9.44
N ASP A 378 7.97 -13.20 -10.25
CA ASP A 378 7.91 -13.51 -11.69
C ASP A 378 7.57 -12.30 -12.57
N MET A 379 8.60 -11.72 -13.19
CA MET A 379 8.48 -10.61 -14.12
C MET A 379 7.85 -10.97 -15.48
N LYS A 380 7.66 -12.25 -15.79
CA LYS A 380 7.04 -12.71 -17.05
C LYS A 380 5.52 -12.72 -16.98
N THR A 381 4.94 -12.66 -15.78
CA THR A 381 3.49 -12.60 -15.59
C THR A 381 2.94 -11.24 -16.01
N SER A 382 1.66 -11.21 -16.42
CA SER A 382 1.00 -9.98 -16.90
C SER A 382 0.93 -8.86 -15.85
N ASP A 383 1.00 -9.19 -14.57
CA ASP A 383 1.02 -8.24 -13.46
C ASP A 383 2.39 -8.12 -12.78
N GLN A 384 3.39 -8.88 -13.27
CA GLN A 384 4.77 -8.93 -12.78
C GLN A 384 4.86 -9.35 -11.31
N ARG A 385 3.95 -10.21 -10.83
CA ARG A 385 3.93 -10.63 -9.42
C ARG A 385 4.45 -12.03 -9.15
N GLY A 386 4.09 -12.98 -10.02
CA GLY A 386 4.35 -14.39 -9.80
C GLY A 386 3.51 -15.00 -8.67
N ALA A 387 3.82 -16.25 -8.33
CA ALA A 387 3.06 -17.06 -7.37
C ALA A 387 3.85 -17.38 -6.08
N ALA A 388 5.05 -16.81 -5.92
CA ALA A 388 5.84 -17.04 -4.72
C ALA A 388 5.12 -16.45 -3.49
N VAL A 389 5.15 -17.20 -2.40
CA VAL A 389 4.59 -16.78 -1.11
C VAL A 389 5.49 -17.29 -0.01
N SER A 390 5.74 -16.45 0.99
CA SER A 390 6.58 -16.80 2.12
C SER A 390 5.98 -16.28 3.41
N GLU A 391 6.10 -17.07 4.45
CA GLU A 391 5.86 -16.66 5.83
C GLU A 391 7.21 -16.44 6.52
N VAL A 392 7.30 -15.33 7.24
CA VAL A 392 8.44 -14.99 8.09
C VAL A 392 7.98 -15.03 9.53
N ILE A 393 8.60 -15.89 10.32
CA ILE A 393 8.28 -16.11 11.73
C ILE A 393 9.43 -15.54 12.58
N PHE A 394 9.09 -14.63 13.47
CA PHE A 394 9.98 -14.14 14.52
C PHE A 394 9.61 -14.85 15.82
N SER A 395 10.53 -15.65 16.35
CA SER A 395 10.33 -16.44 17.56
C SER A 395 10.80 -15.70 18.82
N SER A 396 10.25 -16.09 19.98
CA SER A 396 10.61 -15.50 21.27
C SER A 396 12.05 -15.74 21.70
N ASP A 397 12.71 -16.77 21.15
CA ASP A 397 14.14 -17.05 21.32
C ASP A 397 15.04 -16.16 20.42
N GLY A 398 14.44 -15.23 19.69
CA GLY A 398 15.14 -14.32 18.78
C GLY A 398 15.47 -14.91 17.41
N SER A 399 15.10 -16.17 17.14
CA SER A 399 15.29 -16.77 15.81
C SER A 399 14.31 -16.20 14.78
N VAL A 400 14.76 -16.20 13.52
CA VAL A 400 13.94 -15.84 12.36
C VAL A 400 13.86 -17.04 11.45
N HIS A 401 12.63 -17.52 11.20
CA HIS A 401 12.37 -18.62 10.28
C HIS A 401 11.65 -18.10 9.05
N VAL A 402 12.09 -18.54 7.88
CA VAL A 402 11.43 -18.28 6.60
C VAL A 402 11.04 -19.61 6.02
N HIS A 403 9.77 -19.76 5.65
CA HIS A 403 9.31 -20.90 4.86
C HIS A 403 8.23 -20.47 3.86
N GLY A 404 8.05 -21.27 2.82
CA GLY A 404 7.07 -20.97 1.80
C GLY A 404 7.35 -21.70 0.50
N LYS A 405 6.90 -21.11 -0.59
CA LYS A 405 7.11 -21.63 -1.94
C LYS A 405 7.55 -20.53 -2.91
N LEU A 406 8.43 -20.91 -3.82
CA LEU A 406 8.84 -20.09 -4.95
C LEU A 406 7.75 -20.13 -6.05
N GLN A 407 7.94 -19.31 -7.09
CA GLN A 407 7.05 -19.26 -8.24
C GLN A 407 6.89 -20.59 -8.99
N ASP A 408 7.87 -21.50 -8.88
CA ASP A 408 7.87 -22.82 -9.51
C ASP A 408 7.43 -23.94 -8.53
N GLU A 409 6.74 -23.56 -7.45
CA GLU A 409 6.24 -24.41 -6.37
C GLU A 409 7.32 -25.12 -5.54
N ARG A 410 8.61 -24.90 -5.81
CA ARG A 410 9.67 -25.39 -4.92
C ARG A 410 9.52 -24.78 -3.53
N LYS A 411 9.59 -25.63 -2.51
CA LYS A 411 9.52 -25.20 -1.12
C LYS A 411 10.85 -24.60 -0.69
N ILE A 412 10.78 -23.51 0.08
CA ILE A 412 11.92 -22.94 0.81
C ILE A 412 11.67 -23.09 2.30
N ALA A 413 12.74 -23.36 3.04
CA ALA A 413 12.76 -23.35 4.49
C ALA A 413 14.19 -23.05 4.94
N PHE A 414 14.39 -21.94 5.63
CA PHE A 414 15.69 -21.58 6.21
C PHE A 414 15.47 -20.76 7.48
N SER A 415 16.49 -20.74 8.33
CA SER A 415 16.44 -20.05 9.60
C SER A 415 17.76 -19.37 9.92
N MET A 416 17.66 -18.27 10.64
CA MET A 416 18.80 -17.62 11.26
C MET A 416 18.58 -17.67 12.77
N GLN A 417 19.56 -18.22 13.50
CA GLN A 417 19.49 -18.29 14.95
C GLN A 417 19.62 -16.90 15.58
N GLY A 418 18.94 -16.70 16.71
CA GLY A 418 19.10 -15.50 17.51
C GLY A 418 20.44 -15.51 18.24
N ASP A 419 20.95 -14.33 18.58
CA ASP A 419 22.26 -14.15 19.23
C ASP A 419 22.19 -14.41 20.76
N GLY A 420 21.10 -14.99 21.27
CA GLY A 420 20.95 -15.44 22.66
C GLY A 420 20.71 -14.35 23.71
N THR A 421 20.42 -13.11 23.32
CA THR A 421 20.11 -12.01 24.24
C THR A 421 18.72 -12.19 24.87
N GLU A 422 18.63 -12.09 26.20
CA GLU A 422 17.33 -12.02 26.90
C GLU A 422 16.52 -10.84 26.36
N ASN A 423 15.39 -11.14 25.71
CA ASN A 423 14.50 -10.15 25.11
C ASN A 423 13.79 -9.34 26.21
N MET A 424 14.40 -8.25 26.69
CA MET A 424 13.68 -7.23 27.47
C MET A 424 12.68 -6.51 26.55
N GLY A 425 11.44 -7.02 26.52
CA GLY A 425 10.44 -6.58 25.57
C GLY A 425 9.92 -5.19 25.83
N VAL A 426 10.10 -4.27 24.88
CA VAL A 426 9.29 -3.07 24.75
C VAL A 426 8.30 -3.29 23.60
N GLY A 427 7.03 -2.97 23.79
CA GLY A 427 6.00 -3.27 22.80
C GLY A 427 5.02 -2.14 22.68
N LEU A 428 4.81 -1.67 21.46
CA LEU A 428 3.69 -0.77 21.19
C LEU A 428 2.39 -1.59 21.19
N PRO A 429 1.29 -1.05 21.74
CA PRO A 429 -0.01 -1.62 21.48
C PRO A 429 -0.30 -1.46 19.98
N ALA A 430 -0.89 -2.48 19.38
CA ALA A 430 -1.40 -2.32 18.02
C ALA A 430 -2.58 -1.33 18.07
N PHE A 431 -2.67 -0.44 17.07
CA PHE A 431 -3.65 0.65 17.08
C PHE A 431 -5.08 0.13 17.25
N THR A 432 -5.81 0.60 18.25
CA THR A 432 -7.18 0.15 18.52
C THR A 432 -8.17 1.00 17.74
N LEU A 433 -9.19 0.36 17.15
CA LEU A 433 -10.29 1.09 16.53
C LEU A 433 -11.03 1.88 17.63
N PRO A 434 -11.34 3.17 17.42
CA PRO A 434 -12.34 3.83 18.25
C PRO A 434 -13.68 3.09 18.10
N ALA A 435 -14.44 3.02 19.20
CA ALA A 435 -15.79 2.44 19.16
C ALA A 435 -16.62 3.16 18.08
N ALA A 436 -17.31 2.39 17.24
CA ALA A 436 -18.18 2.97 16.23
C ALA A 436 -19.20 3.90 16.92
N PRO A 437 -19.44 5.12 16.41
CA PRO A 437 -20.49 5.96 16.95
C PRO A 437 -21.81 5.20 16.88
N ALA A 438 -22.54 5.16 17.99
CA ALA A 438 -23.86 4.55 18.04
C ALA A 438 -24.72 5.19 16.96
N THR A 439 -25.15 4.40 15.97
CA THR A 439 -26.12 4.86 15.00
C THR A 439 -27.43 5.08 15.74
N SER A 440 -27.70 6.34 16.08
CA SER A 440 -29.03 6.76 16.52
C SER A 440 -30.03 6.36 15.43
N PRO A 441 -31.06 5.56 15.75
CA PRO A 441 -32.09 5.23 14.79
C PRO A 441 -32.73 6.54 14.31
N SER A 442 -32.75 6.73 13.00
CA SER A 442 -33.49 7.83 12.38
C SER A 442 -34.94 7.77 12.83
N ALA A 443 -35.41 8.84 13.47
CA ALA A 443 -36.83 9.10 13.69
C ALA A 443 -37.49 9.57 12.39
#